data_AF-A0A3M1IKN8-F1
#
_entry.id   AF-A0A3M1IKN8-F1
#
_cell.length_a   1.000
_cell.length_b   1.000
_cell.length_c   1.000
_cell.angle_alpha   90.00
_cell.angle_beta   90.00
_cell.angle_gamma   90.00
#
_symmetry.space_group_name_H-M   'P 1'
#
loop_
_entity.id
_entity.type
_entity.pdbx_description
1 polymer ?
#
loop_
_entity_poly.entity_id
_entity_poly.type
_entity_poly.pdbx_seq_one_letter_code
_entity_poly.pdbx_strand_id
1 'polypeptide(L)'
;MSQEKLGNALGLTFQQIQKYERGANRIGSSRLFQLSRILDVPVAFFFDDMPPEVAGASRGLSDTNVEPFESEQLARRETLELVRAYYRITDGHVRKRIFELVKSVATSTIRAKS
;
A
#
# COMPACT_ATOMS: atom_id res chain seq x y z
N MET A 1 -14.44 -23.17 -6.95
CA MET A 1 -14.68 -23.65 -5.57
C MET A 1 -16.16 -23.42 -5.25
N SER A 2 -16.87 -24.34 -4.57
CA SER A 2 -18.25 -24.08 -4.10
C SER A 2 -18.25 -23.52 -2.67
N GLN A 3 -19.30 -22.79 -2.27
CA GLN A 3 -19.43 -22.21 -0.92
C GLN A 3 -19.43 -23.27 0.18
N GLU A 4 -20.02 -24.44 -0.08
CA GLU A 4 -20.00 -25.58 0.84
C GLU A 4 -18.57 -26.15 1.02
N LYS A 5 -17.81 -26.26 -0.07
CA LYS A 5 -16.39 -26.67 -0.01
C LYS A 5 -15.54 -25.64 0.71
N LEU A 6 -15.82 -24.35 0.54
CA LEU A 6 -15.16 -23.25 1.25
C LEU A 6 -15.48 -23.26 2.75
N GLY A 7 -16.75 -23.46 3.11
CA GLY A 7 -17.19 -23.63 4.49
C GLY A 7 -16.49 -24.79 5.19
N ASN A 8 -16.47 -25.97 4.54
CA ASN A 8 -15.76 -27.14 5.05
C ASN A 8 -14.26 -26.89 5.25
N ALA A 9 -13.60 -26.21 4.32
CA ALA A 9 -12.19 -25.86 4.43
C ALA A 9 -11.88 -24.86 5.57
N LEU A 10 -12.86 -24.05 5.99
CA LEU A 10 -12.74 -23.08 7.07
C LEU A 10 -13.31 -23.57 8.41
N GLY A 11 -13.96 -24.73 8.44
CA GLY A 11 -14.74 -25.19 9.60
C GLY A 11 -15.96 -24.31 9.88
N LEU A 12 -16.58 -23.75 8.84
CA LEU A 12 -17.73 -22.86 8.91
C LEU A 12 -18.95 -23.49 8.23
N THR A 13 -20.14 -23.17 8.72
CA THR A 13 -21.37 -23.63 8.07
C THR A 13 -21.66 -22.84 6.79
N PHE A 14 -22.41 -23.44 5.87
CA PHE A 14 -22.87 -22.76 4.65
C PHE A 14 -23.56 -21.41 4.96
N GLN A 15 -24.40 -21.37 5.99
CA GLN A 15 -25.07 -20.14 6.43
C GLN A 15 -24.08 -19.08 6.94
N GLN A 16 -22.96 -19.46 7.56
CA GLN A 16 -21.93 -18.51 7.99
C GLN A 16 -21.17 -17.91 6.81
N ILE A 17 -20.88 -18.71 5.78
CA ILE A 17 -20.30 -18.21 4.53
C ILE A 17 -21.25 -17.21 3.87
N GLN A 18 -22.55 -17.51 3.79
CA GLN A 18 -23.54 -16.55 3.28
C GLN A 18 -23.61 -15.26 4.10
N LYS A 19 -23.45 -15.33 5.43
CA LYS A 19 -23.39 -14.12 6.28
C LYS A 19 -22.15 -13.27 6.00
N TYR A 20 -21.04 -13.89 5.64
CA TYR A 20 -19.82 -13.17 5.24
C TYR A 20 -19.94 -12.53 3.87
N GLU A 21 -20.44 -13.26 2.88
CA GLU A 21 -20.63 -12.70 1.53
C GLU A 21 -21.61 -11.54 1.48
N ARG A 22 -22.66 -11.60 2.32
CA ARG A 22 -23.66 -10.53 2.43
C ARG A 22 -23.23 -9.38 3.35
N GLY A 23 -22.04 -9.46 3.96
CA GLY A 23 -21.54 -8.47 4.90
C GLY A 23 -22.32 -8.37 6.22
N ALA A 24 -23.21 -9.32 6.51
CA ALA A 24 -23.98 -9.36 7.75
C ALA A 24 -23.09 -9.66 8.97
N ASN A 25 -22.01 -10.41 8.77
CA ASN A 25 -20.97 -10.64 9.77
C ASN A 25 -19.63 -10.09 9.27
N ARG A 26 -18.90 -9.39 10.15
CA ARG A 26 -17.51 -8.99 9.88
C ARG A 26 -16.59 -10.22 9.92
N ILE A 27 -15.57 -10.22 9.07
CA ILE A 27 -14.52 -11.23 9.02
C ILE A 27 -13.29 -10.68 9.73
N GLY A 28 -12.74 -11.42 10.70
CA GLY A 28 -11.48 -11.06 11.34
C GLY A 28 -10.25 -11.39 10.47
N SER A 29 -9.14 -10.69 10.68
CA SER A 29 -7.92 -10.79 9.85
C SER A 29 -7.36 -12.22 9.75
N SER A 30 -7.46 -13.02 10.81
CA SER A 30 -7.04 -14.43 10.80
C SER A 30 -7.84 -15.28 9.80
N ARG A 31 -9.15 -15.07 9.72
CA ARG A 31 -10.03 -15.76 8.77
C ARG A 31 -9.79 -15.28 7.34
N LEU A 32 -9.56 -13.98 7.16
CA LEU A 32 -9.22 -13.41 5.86
C LEU A 32 -7.90 -13.98 5.30
N PHE A 33 -6.90 -14.16 6.14
CA PHE A 33 -5.65 -14.82 5.76
C PHE A 33 -5.86 -16.30 5.38
N GLN A 34 -6.68 -17.04 6.11
CA GLN A 34 -6.99 -18.42 5.74
C GLN A 34 -7.74 -18.51 4.41
N LEU A 35 -8.68 -17.60 4.17
CA LEU A 35 -9.37 -17.47 2.90
C LEU A 35 -8.40 -17.23 1.75
N SER A 36 -7.40 -16.35 1.93
CA SER A 36 -6.39 -16.09 0.89
C SER A 36 -5.59 -17.35 0.53
N ARG A 37 -5.28 -18.19 1.52
CA ARG A 37 -4.58 -19.47 1.31
C ARG A 37 -5.46 -20.53 0.62
N ILE A 38 -6.75 -20.58 0.93
CA ILE A 38 -7.68 -21.57 0.34
C ILE A 38 -8.03 -21.19 -1.11
N LEU A 39 -8.16 -19.90 -1.38
CA LEU A 39 -8.48 -19.38 -2.71
C LEU A 39 -7.25 -19.15 -3.59
N ASP A 40 -6.05 -19.36 -3.03
CA ASP A 40 -4.75 -19.16 -3.69
C ASP A 40 -4.58 -17.74 -4.29
N VAL A 41 -4.91 -16.74 -3.48
CA VAL A 41 -4.76 -15.32 -3.83
C VAL A 41 -3.96 -14.57 -2.75
N PRO A 42 -3.26 -13.48 -3.09
CA PRO A 42 -2.69 -12.58 -2.08
C PRO A 42 -3.79 -12.03 -1.17
N VAL A 43 -3.49 -11.81 0.12
CA VAL A 43 -4.47 -11.24 1.07
C VAL A 43 -4.95 -9.85 0.65
N ALA A 44 -4.13 -9.10 -0.11
CA ALA A 44 -4.46 -7.81 -0.68
C ALA A 44 -5.66 -7.86 -1.64
N PHE A 45 -5.91 -9.00 -2.29
CA PHE A 45 -7.03 -9.20 -3.22
C PHE A 45 -8.40 -8.82 -2.62
N PHE A 46 -8.60 -9.04 -1.31
CA PHE A 46 -9.86 -8.70 -0.64
C PHE A 46 -10.08 -7.20 -0.42
N PHE A 47 -9.09 -6.38 -0.74
CA PHE A 47 -9.09 -4.93 -0.51
C PHE A 47 -8.92 -4.11 -1.81
N ASP A 48 -8.72 -4.76 -2.96
CA ASP A 48 -8.41 -4.08 -4.24
C ASP A 48 -9.53 -3.11 -4.69
N ASP A 49 -10.79 -3.44 -4.39
CA ASP A 49 -11.97 -2.61 -4.74
C ASP A 49 -12.51 -1.79 -3.54
N MET A 50 -11.73 -1.65 -2.47
CA MET A 50 -12.16 -0.90 -1.30
C MET A 50 -12.16 0.62 -1.60
N PRO A 51 -13.25 1.36 -1.30
CA PRO A 51 -13.28 2.80 -1.52
C PRO A 51 -12.10 3.49 -0.83
N PRO A 52 -11.48 4.51 -1.45
CA PRO A 52 -10.31 5.18 -0.91
C PRO A 52 -10.55 5.78 0.49
N GLU A 53 -11.80 6.10 0.80
CA GLU A 53 -12.27 6.58 2.10
C GLU A 53 -12.09 5.54 3.24
N VAL A 54 -12.18 4.24 2.94
CA VAL A 54 -12.03 3.14 3.92
C VAL A 54 -10.58 2.62 3.96
N ALA A 55 -9.89 2.64 2.82
CA ALA A 55 -8.45 2.37 2.75
C ALA A 55 -7.63 3.40 3.56
N GLY A 56 -8.12 4.64 3.67
CA GLY A 56 -7.55 5.68 4.52
C GLY A 56 -7.75 5.45 6.04
N ALA A 57 -8.82 4.76 6.44
CA ALA A 57 -9.16 4.51 7.85
C ALA A 57 -8.36 3.35 8.49
N SER A 58 -7.63 2.58 7.69
CA SER A 58 -6.78 1.47 8.11
C SER A 58 -5.27 1.74 7.94
N ARG A 59 -4.86 3.02 7.91
CA ARG A 59 -3.48 3.44 8.22
C ARG A 59 -3.16 3.32 9.72
N GLY A 60 -3.62 2.24 10.36
CA GLY A 60 -3.16 1.82 11.67
C GLY A 60 -2.18 0.66 11.47
N LEU A 61 -0.91 0.89 11.79
CA LEU A 61 0.27 -0.01 11.71
C LEU A 61 1.21 0.15 10.50
N SER A 62 1.09 1.21 9.71
CA SER A 62 2.27 1.77 9.02
C SER A 62 2.79 2.91 9.88
N ASP A 63 3.83 2.64 10.66
CA ASP A 63 4.64 3.66 11.35
C ASP A 63 5.50 4.42 10.31
N THR A 64 4.80 5.03 9.36
CA THR A 64 5.35 6.01 8.44
C THR A 64 4.18 6.93 8.12
N ASN A 65 4.10 8.04 8.86
CA ASN A 65 3.37 9.22 8.44
C ASN A 65 3.91 9.65 7.07
N VAL A 66 3.41 9.05 6.00
CA VAL A 66 3.44 9.68 4.69
C VAL A 66 2.28 10.67 4.75
N GLU A 67 2.59 11.85 5.28
CA GLU A 67 1.74 13.03 5.21
C GLU A 67 1.14 13.11 3.80
N PRO A 68 -0.17 13.41 3.64
CA PRO A 68 -0.82 13.56 2.33
C PRO A 68 -0.05 14.50 1.37
N PHE A 69 0.75 15.41 1.95
CA PHE A 69 1.68 16.30 1.26
C PHE A 69 2.75 15.58 0.42
N GLU A 70 3.32 14.47 0.91
CA GLU A 70 4.36 13.72 0.20
C GLU A 70 3.80 12.96 -1.01
N SER A 71 2.56 12.45 -0.89
CA SER A 71 1.90 11.71 -1.98
C SER A 71 1.59 12.61 -3.18
N GLU A 72 1.16 13.85 -2.95
CA GLU A 72 0.91 14.83 -4.02
C GLU A 72 2.21 15.35 -4.65
N GLN A 73 3.27 15.52 -3.86
CA GLN A 73 4.58 15.94 -4.34
C GLN A 73 5.29 14.85 -5.16
N LEU A 74 5.11 13.57 -4.79
CA LEU A 74 5.60 12.40 -5.52
C LEU A 74 4.77 12.10 -6.79
N ALA A 75 3.50 12.51 -6.83
CA ALA A 75 2.65 12.41 -8.02
C ALA A 75 2.98 13.44 -9.11
N ARG A 76 3.80 14.45 -8.80
CA ARG A 76 4.25 15.42 -9.81
C ARG A 76 5.08 14.70 -10.87
N ARG A 77 4.72 14.89 -12.14
CA ARG A 77 5.41 14.31 -13.30
C ARG A 77 6.92 14.56 -13.24
N GLU A 78 7.33 15.75 -12.82
CA GLU A 78 8.72 16.15 -12.64
C GLU A 78 9.45 15.28 -11.59
N THR A 79 8.81 15.00 -10.44
CA THR A 79 9.38 14.14 -9.39
C THR A 79 9.60 12.71 -9.90
N LEU A 80 8.64 12.16 -10.63
CA LEU A 80 8.76 10.82 -11.22
C LEU A 80 9.85 10.77 -12.29
N GLU A 81 9.99 11.82 -13.11
CA GLU A 81 11.05 11.93 -14.10
C GLU A 81 12.43 12.01 -13.44
N LEU A 82 12.57 12.79 -12.35
CA LEU A 82 13.79 12.86 -11.55
C LEU A 82 14.18 11.50 -10.94
N VAL A 83 13.22 10.79 -10.33
CA VAL A 83 13.45 9.46 -9.76
C VAL A 83 13.89 8.46 -10.84
N ARG A 84 13.21 8.44 -11.98
CA ARG A 84 13.59 7.58 -13.12
C ARG A 84 14.99 7.92 -13.64
N ALA A 85 15.33 9.20 -13.77
CA ALA A 85 16.64 9.64 -14.20
C ALA A 85 17.73 9.23 -13.20
N TYR A 86 17.47 9.36 -11.89
CA TYR A 86 18.40 8.95 -10.84
C TYR A 86 18.76 7.46 -10.90
N TYR A 87 17.76 6.59 -11.14
CA TYR A 87 18.01 5.14 -11.28
C TYR A 87 18.73 4.74 -12.58
N ARG A 88 18.73 5.60 -13.60
CA ARG A 88 19.50 5.37 -14.84
C ARG A 88 21.00 5.64 -14.67
N ILE A 89 21.42 6.29 -13.58
CA ILE A 89 22.84 6.55 -13.31
C ILE A 89 23.49 5.27 -12.79
N THR A 90 24.24 4.59 -13.66
CA THR A 90 24.92 3.32 -13.33
C THR A 90 26.13 3.54 -12.42
N ASP A 91 26.87 4.63 -12.62
CA ASP A 91 28.03 5.00 -11.80
C ASP A 91 27.59 5.46 -10.39
N GLY A 92 28.00 4.69 -9.37
CA GLY A 92 27.69 4.98 -7.96
C GLY A 92 28.28 6.29 -7.44
N HIS A 93 29.46 6.70 -7.91
CA HIS A 93 30.10 7.95 -7.50
C HIS A 93 29.39 9.16 -8.10
N VAL A 94 28.98 9.09 -9.37
CA VAL A 94 28.20 10.16 -10.02
C VAL A 94 26.86 10.33 -9.34
N ARG A 95 26.15 9.22 -9.10
CA ARG A 95 24.85 9.22 -8.41
C ARG A 95 24.92 9.85 -7.02
N LYS A 96 25.98 9.53 -6.25
CA LYS A 96 26.23 10.16 -4.94
C LYS A 96 26.45 11.67 -5.06
N ARG A 97 27.22 12.14 -6.03
CA ARG A 97 27.45 13.58 -6.24
C ARG A 97 26.15 14.33 -6.57
N ILE A 98 25.29 13.76 -7.42
CA ILE A 98 23.98 14.33 -7.75
C ILE A 98 23.09 14.40 -6.51
N PHE A 99 23.06 13.36 -5.69
CA PHE A 99 22.33 13.36 -4.43
C PHE A 99 22.80 14.49 -3.48
N GLU A 100 24.11 14.63 -3.28
CA GLU A 100 24.66 15.69 -2.42
C GLU A 100 24.37 17.09 -2.98
N LEU A 101 24.39 17.28 -4.30
CA LEU A 101 24.02 18.54 -4.94
C LEU A 101 22.55 18.90 -4.66
N VAL A 102 21.62 17.97 -4.90
CA VAL A 102 20.18 18.19 -4.65
C VAL A 102 19.95 18.52 -3.17
N LYS A 103 20.60 17.79 -2.26
CA LYS A 103 20.54 18.03 -0.82
C LYS A 103 21.08 19.41 -0.43
N SER A 104 22.22 19.82 -1.01
CA SER A 104 22.81 21.13 -0.76
C SER A 104 21.90 22.25 -1.24
N VAL A 105 21.35 22.16 -2.46
CA VAL A 105 20.46 23.18 -3.02
C VAL A 105 19.20 23.32 -2.17
N ALA A 106 18.58 22.20 -1.78
CA ALA A 106 17.40 22.22 -0.91
C ALA A 106 17.69 22.89 0.45
N THR A 107 18.85 22.62 1.04
CA THR A 107 19.27 23.22 2.31
C THR A 107 19.57 24.72 2.17
N SER A 108 20.16 25.15 1.05
CA SER A 108 20.43 26.56 0.74
C SER A 108 19.16 27.37 0.52
N THR A 109 18.14 26.81 -0.13
CA THR A 109 16.85 27.48 -0.36
C THR A 109 16.07 27.72 0.93
N ILE A 110 16.21 26.85 1.94
CA ILE A 110 15.56 27.00 3.25
C ILE A 110 16.17 28.17 4.05
N ARG A 111 17.49 28.38 3.96
CA ARG A 111 18.19 29.45 4.70
C ARG A 111 17.97 30.86 4.12
N ALA A 112 17.56 31.00 2.86
CA ALA A 112 17.33 32.31 2.23
C ALA A 112 15.98 32.96 2.61
N LYS A 113 15.13 32.28 3.39
CA LYS A 113 13.84 32.77 3.88
C LYS A 113 13.86 33.27 5.33
N SER A 114 15.04 33.45 5.93
CA SER A 114 15.26 34.04 7.26
C SER A 114 16.00 35.36 7.13
#